data_AF-A0A197KFW8-F1
#
_entry.id   AF-A0A197KFW8-F1
#
_cell.length_a   1.000
_cell.length_b   1.000
_cell.length_c   1.000
_cell.angle_alpha   90.00
_cell.angle_beta   90.00
_cell.angle_gamma   90.00
#
_symmetry.space_group_name_H-M   'P 1'
#
loop_
_entity.id
_entity.type
_entity.pdbx_description
1 polymer ?
#
loop_
_entity_poly.entity_id
_entity_poly.type
_entity_poly.pdbx_seq_one_letter_code
_entity_poly.pdbx_strand_id
1 'polypeptide(L)'
;MAEELVVHFEKLLTRVDGLLSAVVTDRDGVVLLRANAPNCSPPFTESALGCTFALASDQASKLGLKKNKSIVSVYGSYQLVQFNHSSLITTFVASSNANTGLLLELGSELESVTQVIATALHERHSGAL
;
A
#
# COMPACT_ATOMS: atom_id res chain seq x y z
N MET A 1 10.83 -16.92 3.27
CA MET A 1 10.41 -15.62 3.83
C MET A 1 10.00 -14.59 2.77
N ALA A 2 10.91 -14.04 1.95
CA ALA A 2 10.52 -13.01 0.97
C ALA A 2 9.57 -13.54 -0.12
N GLU A 3 9.86 -14.71 -0.70
CA GLU A 3 9.00 -15.35 -1.70
C GLU A 3 7.63 -15.76 -1.13
N GLU A 4 7.57 -16.26 0.11
CA GLU A 4 6.31 -16.60 0.78
C GLU A 4 5.42 -15.36 0.98
N LEU A 5 6.04 -14.20 1.22
CA LEU A 5 5.35 -12.93 1.40
C LEU A 5 4.78 -12.41 0.07
N VAL A 6 5.52 -12.56 -1.02
CA VAL A 6 5.03 -12.26 -2.38
C VAL A 6 3.86 -13.16 -2.73
N VAL A 7 3.98 -14.48 -2.52
CA VAL A 7 2.88 -15.44 -2.75
C VAL A 7 1.67 -15.14 -1.88
N HIS A 8 1.89 -14.69 -0.64
CA HIS A 8 0.79 -14.25 0.22
C HIS A 8 0.08 -13.03 -0.39
N PHE A 9 0.82 -11.99 -0.79
CA PHE A 9 0.26 -10.81 -1.43
C PHE A 9 -0.46 -11.11 -2.76
N GLU A 10 0.08 -12.02 -3.59
CA GLU A 10 -0.60 -12.48 -4.81
C GLU A 10 -1.93 -13.15 -4.52
N LYS A 11 -2.03 -13.95 -3.44
CA LYS A 11 -3.30 -14.53 -2.99
C LYS A 11 -4.28 -13.47 -2.48
N LEU A 12 -3.82 -12.32 -1.99
CA LEU A 12 -4.71 -11.23 -1.59
C LEU A 12 -5.37 -10.56 -2.79
N LEU A 13 -4.69 -10.52 -3.94
CA LEU A 13 -5.26 -9.95 -5.17
C LEU A 13 -6.54 -10.66 -5.60
N THR A 14 -6.68 -11.95 -5.29
CA THR A 14 -7.86 -12.73 -5.67
C THR A 14 -9.03 -12.60 -4.68
N ARG A 15 -8.84 -11.95 -3.52
CA ARG A 15 -9.89 -11.78 -2.51
C ARG A 15 -10.90 -10.69 -2.84
N VAL A 16 -10.49 -9.70 -3.63
CA VAL A 16 -11.33 -8.56 -3.99
C VAL A 16 -11.43 -8.47 -5.50
N ASP A 17 -12.64 -8.62 -6.02
CA ASP A 17 -12.87 -8.46 -7.45
C ASP A 17 -12.51 -7.04 -7.91
N GLY A 18 -11.76 -6.96 -9.01
CA GLY A 18 -11.23 -5.71 -9.54
C GLY A 18 -9.97 -5.17 -8.86
N LEU A 19 -9.36 -5.86 -7.89
CA LEU A 19 -8.03 -5.50 -7.36
C LEU A 19 -6.93 -5.91 -8.36
N LEU A 20 -6.15 -4.94 -8.82
CA LEU A 20 -5.17 -5.12 -9.90
C LEU A 20 -3.73 -5.19 -9.40
N SER A 21 -3.41 -4.42 -8.36
CA SER A 21 -2.06 -4.35 -7.82
C SER A 21 -2.07 -4.00 -6.34
N ALA A 22 -1.13 -4.58 -5.61
CA ALA A 22 -0.82 -4.24 -4.24
C ALA A 22 0.69 -3.97 -4.13
N VAL A 23 1.03 -2.77 -3.67
CA VAL A 23 2.42 -2.30 -3.58
C VAL A 23 2.68 -1.81 -2.16
N VAL A 24 3.82 -2.21 -1.60
CA VAL A 24 4.33 -1.67 -0.34
C VAL A 24 5.61 -0.91 -0.63
N THR A 25 5.61 0.37 -0.31
CA THR A 25 6.79 1.24 -0.41
C THR A 25 7.19 1.78 0.96
N ASP A 26 8.40 2.28 1.07
CA ASP A 26 8.71 3.26 2.13
C ASP A 26 8.19 4.66 1.75
N ARG A 27 8.57 5.68 2.54
CA ARG A 27 8.16 7.07 2.32
C ARG A 27 8.91 7.77 1.18
N ASP A 28 10.08 7.24 0.80
CA ASP A 28 10.89 7.77 -0.30
C ASP A 28 10.53 7.11 -1.64
N GLY A 29 9.54 6.19 -1.62
CA GLY A 29 9.01 5.52 -2.81
C GLY A 29 9.85 4.32 -3.24
N VAL A 30 10.72 3.79 -2.38
CA VAL A 30 11.42 2.52 -2.63
C VAL A 30 10.41 1.39 -2.48
N VAL A 31 10.27 0.60 -3.55
CA VAL A 31 9.35 -0.54 -3.59
C VAL A 31 9.97 -1.71 -2.83
N LEU A 32 9.30 -2.15 -1.77
CA LEU A 32 9.72 -3.28 -0.94
C LEU A 32 9.03 -4.57 -1.39
N LEU A 33 7.73 -4.48 -1.69
CA LEU A 33 6.93 -5.60 -2.17
C LEU A 33 5.96 -5.10 -3.24
N ARG A 34 5.72 -5.98 -4.21
CA ARG A 34 4.70 -5.78 -5.23
C ARG A 34 4.05 -7.11 -5.58
N ALA A 35 2.74 -7.06 -5.79
CA ALA A 35 1.98 -8.12 -6.41
C ALA A 35 1.06 -7.50 -7.46
N ASN A 36 1.06 -8.06 -8.66
CA ASN A 36 0.28 -7.58 -9.79
C ASN A 36 -0.59 -8.71 -10.33
N ALA A 37 -1.83 -8.38 -10.68
CA ALA A 37 -2.69 -9.26 -11.43
C ALA A 37 -2.10 -9.50 -12.84
N PRO A 38 -2.32 -10.66 -13.47
CA PRO A 38 -1.72 -11.00 -14.76
C PRO A 38 -2.03 -10.02 -15.90
N ASN A 39 -3.18 -9.34 -15.81
CA ASN A 39 -3.66 -8.35 -16.78
C ASN A 39 -3.41 -6.90 -16.34
N CYS A 40 -2.64 -6.67 -15.28
CA CYS A 40 -2.34 -5.32 -14.82
C CYS A 40 -1.30 -4.65 -15.74
N SER A 41 -1.75 -3.75 -16.62
CA SER A 41 -0.87 -2.77 -17.28
C SER A 41 -0.92 -1.46 -16.48
N PRO A 42 0.07 -1.15 -15.63
CA PRO A 42 0.00 0.06 -14.81
C PRO A 42 0.24 1.31 -15.67
N PRO A 43 -0.70 2.27 -15.73
CA PRO A 43 -0.43 3.60 -16.31
C PRO A 43 0.37 4.51 -15.36
N PHE A 44 0.80 4.01 -14.20
CA PHE A 44 1.36 4.79 -13.09
C PHE A 44 2.73 4.28 -12.66
N THR A 45 3.52 5.16 -12.05
CA THR A 45 4.80 4.81 -11.42
C THR A 45 4.58 4.52 -9.94
N GLU A 46 4.87 3.28 -9.53
CA GLU A 46 4.68 2.79 -8.14
C GLU A 46 5.36 3.69 -7.10
N SER A 47 6.59 4.15 -7.37
CA SER A 47 7.33 5.10 -6.51
C SER A 47 6.60 6.44 -6.34
N ALA A 48 6.03 6.99 -7.42
CA ALA A 48 5.31 8.26 -7.38
C ALA A 48 4.04 8.18 -6.51
N LEU A 49 3.37 7.01 -6.48
CA LEU A 49 2.20 6.79 -5.64
C LEU A 49 2.53 6.90 -4.14
N GLY A 50 3.63 6.27 -3.71
CA GLY A 50 4.10 6.31 -2.33
C GLY A 50 4.47 7.73 -1.89
N CYS A 51 5.33 8.41 -2.65
CA CYS A 51 5.78 9.77 -2.32
C CYS A 51 4.61 10.77 -2.27
N THR A 52 3.67 10.69 -3.22
CA THR A 52 2.51 11.59 -3.25
C THR A 52 1.61 11.37 -2.02
N PHE A 53 1.40 10.12 -1.63
CA PHE A 53 0.62 9.81 -0.43
C PHE A 53 1.28 10.32 0.85
N ALA A 54 2.61 10.18 0.98
CA ALA A 54 3.32 10.68 2.16
C ALA A 54 3.05 12.18 2.39
N LEU A 55 3.17 12.98 1.32
CA LEU A 55 2.88 14.42 1.37
C LEU A 55 1.40 14.69 1.67
N ALA A 56 0.48 14.02 0.98
CA ALA A 56 -0.96 14.21 1.16
C ALA A 56 -1.42 13.82 2.58
N SER A 57 -0.91 12.72 3.13
CA SER A 57 -1.21 12.22 4.46
C SER A 57 -0.69 13.16 5.56
N ASP A 58 0.51 13.73 5.37
CA ASP A 58 1.07 14.73 6.28
C ASP A 58 0.24 16.02 6.30
N GLN A 59 -0.27 16.47 5.14
CA GLN A 59 -1.17 17.62 5.10
C GLN A 59 -2.55 17.29 5.68
N ALA A 60 -3.12 16.13 5.37
CA ALA A 60 -4.41 15.69 5.92
C ALA A 60 -4.37 15.57 7.45
N SER A 61 -3.23 15.17 8.04
CA SER A 61 -3.04 15.09 9.49
C SER A 61 -3.06 16.46 10.19
N LYS A 62 -2.86 17.56 9.45
CA LYS A 62 -2.89 18.93 10.01
C LYS A 62 -4.29 19.52 10.12
N LEU A 63 -5.33 18.79 9.69
CA LEU A 63 -6.73 19.24 9.79
C LEU A 63 -7.30 19.20 11.23
N GLY A 64 -6.50 18.84 12.24
CA GLY A 64 -6.95 18.74 13.64
C GLY A 64 -7.69 17.44 13.97
N LEU A 65 -7.75 16.48 13.03
CA LEU A 65 -8.46 15.20 13.16
C LEU A 65 -7.57 14.03 13.61
N LYS A 66 -6.42 14.34 14.23
CA LYS A 66 -5.32 13.41 14.51
C LYS A 66 -4.63 12.90 13.22
N LYS A 67 -3.79 11.87 13.36
CA LYS A 67 -3.01 11.30 12.27
C LYS A 67 -3.91 10.66 11.21
N ASN A 68 -3.70 11.01 9.94
CA ASN A 68 -4.36 10.37 8.81
C ASN A 68 -3.94 8.90 8.72
N LYS A 69 -4.93 8.01 8.54
CA LYS A 69 -4.71 6.55 8.43
C LYS A 69 -4.65 6.08 6.98
N SER A 70 -5.57 6.58 6.16
CA SER A 70 -5.71 6.20 4.77
C SER A 70 -6.27 7.33 3.92
N ILE A 71 -6.06 7.23 2.61
CA ILE A 71 -6.63 8.11 1.59
C ILE A 71 -7.18 7.22 0.48
N VAL A 72 -8.38 7.54 0.02
CA VAL A 72 -9.00 6.92 -1.16
C VAL A 72 -9.07 7.97 -2.26
N SER A 73 -8.46 7.66 -3.40
CA SER A 73 -8.45 8.52 -4.59
C SER A 73 -9.17 7.82 -5.73
N VAL A 74 -10.30 8.39 -6.19
CA VAL A 74 -11.14 7.78 -7.23
C VAL A 74 -10.94 8.51 -8.55
N TYR A 75 -10.68 7.75 -9.61
CA TYR A 75 -10.51 8.19 -11.00
C TYR A 75 -11.55 7.52 -11.90
N GLY A 76 -11.56 7.87 -13.19
CA GLY A 76 -12.54 7.33 -14.15
C GLY A 76 -12.53 5.80 -14.24
N SER A 77 -11.34 5.20 -14.42
CA SER A 77 -11.19 3.75 -14.60
C SER A 77 -10.57 3.04 -13.39
N TYR A 78 -10.06 3.80 -12.42
CA TYR A 78 -9.28 3.25 -11.31
C TYR A 78 -9.65 3.90 -9.99
N GLN A 79 -9.38 3.21 -8.90
CA GLN A 79 -9.31 3.78 -7.57
C GLN A 79 -7.99 3.36 -6.90
N LEU A 80 -7.46 4.26 -6.09
CA LEU A 80 -6.30 4.02 -5.23
C LEU A 80 -6.76 4.02 -3.79
N VAL A 81 -6.38 3.00 -3.03
CA VAL A 81 -6.58 2.95 -1.58
C VAL A 81 -5.20 2.85 -0.94
N GLN A 82 -4.82 3.89 -0.22
CA GLN A 82 -3.47 4.03 0.33
C GLN A 82 -3.52 4.12 1.85
N PHE A 83 -2.60 3.45 2.53
CA PHE A 83 -2.54 3.34 3.98
C PHE A 83 -1.17 3.73 4.52
N ASN A 84 -1.16 4.37 5.69
CA ASN A 84 0.04 4.71 6.44
C ASN A 84 0.28 3.66 7.54
N HIS A 85 0.98 2.57 7.21
CA HIS A 85 1.29 1.49 8.14
C HIS A 85 2.74 1.58 8.61
N SER A 86 2.96 2.13 9.81
CA SER A 86 4.24 2.01 10.53
C SER A 86 5.48 2.40 9.73
N SER A 87 5.38 3.57 9.07
CA SER A 87 6.41 4.15 8.20
C SER A 87 6.51 3.55 6.80
N LEU A 88 5.72 2.51 6.50
CA LEU A 88 5.49 2.00 5.15
C LEU A 88 4.16 2.51 4.60
N ILE A 89 4.07 2.52 3.27
CA ILE A 89 2.90 2.93 2.53
C ILE A 89 2.41 1.73 1.74
N THR A 90 1.21 1.25 2.08
CA THR A 90 0.54 0.21 1.30
C THR A 90 -0.40 0.89 0.32
N THR A 91 -0.27 0.58 -0.96
CA THR A 91 -1.14 1.11 -2.02
C THR A 91 -1.81 -0.05 -2.74
N PHE A 92 -3.14 -0.03 -2.76
CA PHE A 92 -3.94 -0.86 -3.64
C PHE A 92 -4.36 -0.06 -4.86
N VAL A 93 -4.22 -0.67 -6.03
CA VAL A 93 -4.76 -0.15 -7.27
C VAL A 93 -5.83 -1.11 -7.74
N ALA A 94 -7.05 -0.59 -7.90
CA ALA A 94 -8.20 -1.37 -8.30
C ALA A 94 -8.98 -0.65 -9.41
N SER A 95 -9.87 -1.38 -10.08
CA SER A 95 -10.89 -0.81 -10.94
C SER A 95 -11.75 0.20 -10.16
N SER A 96 -12.23 1.26 -10.82
CA SER A 96 -13.13 2.24 -10.19
C SER A 96 -14.43 1.62 -9.65
N ASN A 97 -14.82 0.45 -10.14
CA ASN A 97 -16.01 -0.28 -9.69
C ASN A 97 -15.74 -1.30 -8.57
N ALA A 98 -14.47 -1.51 -8.19
CA ALA A 98 -14.13 -2.44 -7.10
C ALA A 98 -14.72 -1.96 -5.75
N ASN A 99 -15.03 -2.89 -4.87
CA ASN A 99 -15.63 -2.55 -3.57
C ASN A 99 -14.58 -1.92 -2.64
N THR A 100 -14.65 -0.60 -2.46
CA THR A 100 -13.73 0.16 -1.59
C THR A 100 -13.78 -0.31 -0.13
N GLY A 101 -14.93 -0.76 0.36
CA GLY A 101 -15.07 -1.28 1.73
C GLY A 101 -14.22 -2.53 1.95
N LEU A 102 -14.26 -3.48 1.01
CA LEU A 102 -13.42 -4.68 1.06
C LEU A 102 -11.92 -4.34 0.93
N LEU A 103 -11.56 -3.33 0.14
CA LEU A 103 -10.18 -2.85 0.05
C LEU A 103 -9.70 -2.24 1.38
N LEU A 104 -10.55 -1.48 2.07
CA LEU A 104 -10.23 -0.92 3.40
C LEU A 104 -10.06 -1.99 4.47
N GLU A 105 -10.93 -3.00 4.47
CA GLU A 105 -10.84 -4.15 5.37
C GLU A 105 -9.53 -4.93 5.11
N LEU A 106 -9.26 -5.27 3.85
CA LEU A 106 -8.02 -5.94 3.45
C LEU A 106 -6.77 -5.17 3.86
N GLY A 107 -6.77 -3.84 3.70
CA GLY A 107 -5.64 -3.01 4.11
C GLY A 107 -5.42 -3.04 5.63
N SER A 108 -6.52 -3.02 6.40
CA SER A 108 -6.45 -3.10 7.87
C SER A 108 -5.88 -4.44 8.34
N GLU A 109 -6.22 -5.55 7.66
CA GLU A 109 -5.63 -6.87 7.97
C GLU A 109 -4.10 -6.89 7.73
N LEU A 110 -3.63 -6.19 6.69
CA LEU A 110 -2.22 -6.15 6.32
C LEU A 110 -1.35 -5.28 7.24
N GLU A 111 -1.94 -4.46 8.10
CA GLU A 111 -1.19 -3.61 9.03
C GLU A 111 -0.20 -4.45 9.86
N SER A 112 -0.67 -5.59 10.38
CA SER A 112 0.15 -6.53 11.15
C SER A 112 1.35 -7.08 10.35
N VAL A 113 1.13 -7.43 9.07
CA VAL A 113 2.17 -7.96 8.18
C VAL A 113 3.21 -6.87 7.86
N THR A 114 2.74 -5.66 7.54
CA THR A 114 3.62 -4.52 7.23
C THR A 114 4.43 -4.07 8.45
N GLN A 115 3.91 -4.21 9.67
CA GLN A 115 4.65 -3.94 10.90
C GLN A 115 5.86 -4.86 11.05
N VAL A 116 5.73 -6.15 10.70
CA VAL A 116 6.85 -7.10 10.75
C VAL A 116 7.96 -6.69 9.78
N ILE A 117 7.57 -6.28 8.55
CA ILE A 117 8.52 -5.79 7.55
C ILE A 117 9.23 -4.53 8.03
N ALA A 118 8.48 -3.56 8.56
CA ALA A 118 9.02 -2.30 9.07
C ALA A 118 10.03 -2.54 10.19
N THR A 119 9.73 -3.46 11.11
CA THR A 119 10.61 -3.82 12.22
C THR A 119 11.91 -4.45 11.70
N ALA A 120 11.82 -5.41 10.79
CA ALA A 120 12.99 -6.05 10.18
C ALA A 120 13.89 -5.06 9.42
N LEU A 121 13.30 -4.06 8.75
CA LEU A 121 14.06 -3.00 8.07
C LEU A 121 14.80 -2.09 9.06
N HIS A 122 14.18 -1.77 10.19
CA HIS A 122 14.79 -0.96 11.24
C HIS A 122 15.97 -1.68 11.91
N GLU A 123 15.84 -2.99 12.16
CA GLU A 123 16.92 -3.82 12.73
C GLU A 123 18.12 -3.91 11.78
N ARG A 124 17.89 -4.08 10.47
CA ARG A 124 18.97 -4.09 9.48
C ARG A 124 19.72 -2.77 9.37
N HIS A 125 19.04 -1.64 9.52
CA HIS A 125 19.70 -0.32 9.55
C HIS A 125 20.47 -0.08 10.86
N SER A 126 20.01 -0.65 11.98
CA SER A 126 20.63 -0.45 13.29
C SER A 126 21.84 -1.35 13.55
N GLY A 127 21.93 -2.49 12.84
CA GLY A 127 23.08 -3.42 12.90
C GLY A 127 24.23 -3.11 11.93
N ALA A 128 24.16 -2.02 11.17
CA ALA A 128 25.17 -1.61 10.18
C ALA A 128 26.16 -0.54 10.69
N LEU A 129 26.23 -0.33 12.02
CA LEU A 129 27.18 0.57 12.70
C LEU A 129 28.16 -0.22 13.56
#